data_AF-A0AAU9WPX6-F1
#
_entry.id   AF-A0AAU9WPX6-F1
#
_cell.length_a   1.000
_cell.length_b   1.000
_cell.length_c   1.000
_cell.angle_alpha   90.00
_cell.angle_beta   90.00
_cell.angle_gamma   90.00
#
_symmetry.space_group_name_H-M   'P 1'
#
loop_
_entity.id
_entity.type
_entity.pdbx_description
1 polymer ?
#
loop_
_entity_poly.entity_id
_entity_poly.type
_entity_poly.pdbx_seq_one_letter_code
_entity_poly.pdbx_strand_id
1 'polypeptide(L)'
;MAEGRFASVYSVEEFILEHENKNTAQKTERDVRLLERFLKTKDVDRKIEDIPAAELNEFISEFIISVRTKDGNEYEPTSLRSLMASSERHLKKKGYSASIIN
;
A
#
# COMPACT_ATOMS: atom_id res chain seq x y z
N MET A 1 13.32 -21.65 30.56
CA MET A 1 12.00 -21.02 30.38
C MET A 1 11.92 -20.45 28.95
N ALA A 2 11.62 -21.29 27.96
CA ALA A 2 11.50 -20.89 26.55
C ALA A 2 10.08 -21.12 25.99
N GLU A 3 9.23 -21.84 26.74
CA GLU A 3 7.92 -22.31 26.28
C GLU A 3 6.86 -21.20 26.16
N GLY A 4 7.13 -19.99 26.65
CA GLY A 4 6.21 -18.85 26.55
C GLY A 4 6.46 -17.90 25.37
N ARG A 5 7.45 -18.17 24.50
CA ARG A 5 7.79 -17.26 23.38
C ARG A 5 6.94 -17.46 22.12
N PHE A 6 6.28 -18.61 21.99
CA PHE A 6 5.56 -18.98 20.77
C PHE A 6 4.11 -19.32 21.12
N ALA A 7 3.17 -18.57 20.55
CA ALA A 7 1.74 -18.84 20.66
C ALA A 7 1.27 -19.69 19.48
N SER A 8 0.26 -20.54 19.70
CA SER A 8 -0.45 -21.20 18.61
C SER A 8 -1.38 -20.19 17.95
N VAL A 9 -1.13 -19.87 16.68
CA VAL A 9 -1.93 -18.93 15.89
C VAL A 9 -2.53 -19.69 14.69
N TYR A 10 -3.82 -19.46 14.40
CA TYR A 10 -4.56 -20.20 13.36
C TYR A 10 -4.45 -19.58 11.95
N SER A 11 -4.12 -18.28 11.86
CA SER A 11 -3.93 -17.54 10.60
C SER A 11 -2.89 -16.42 10.78
N VAL A 12 -1.87 -16.40 9.93
CA VAL A 12 -0.80 -15.38 9.99
C VAL A 12 -1.34 -14.02 9.57
N GLU A 13 -2.14 -13.99 8.51
CA GLU A 13 -2.71 -12.77 7.94
C GLU A 13 -3.66 -12.08 8.92
N GLU A 14 -4.57 -12.82 9.53
CA GLU A 14 -5.54 -12.28 10.49
C GLU A 14 -4.82 -11.70 11.72
N PHE A 15 -3.83 -12.43 12.25
CA PHE A 15 -3.04 -11.98 13.38
C PHE A 15 -2.27 -10.68 13.09
N ILE A 16 -1.63 -10.57 11.92
CA ILE A 16 -0.92 -9.36 11.50
C ILE A 16 -1.89 -8.19 11.35
N LEU A 17 -3.09 -8.43 10.81
CA LEU A 17 -4.11 -7.41 10.61
C LEU A 17 -4.67 -6.89 11.95
N GLU A 18 -4.99 -7.77 12.88
CA GLU A 18 -5.48 -7.41 14.22
C GLU A 18 -4.46 -6.57 15.01
N HIS A 19 -3.17 -6.86 14.83
CA HIS A 19 -2.08 -6.18 15.51
C HIS A 19 -1.53 -5.00 14.70
N GLU A 20 -2.21 -4.58 13.62
CA GLU A 20 -1.77 -3.43 12.85
C GLU A 20 -1.77 -2.18 13.73
N ASN A 21 -0.60 -1.53 13.79
CA ASN A 21 -0.47 -0.27 14.51
C ASN A 21 -1.38 0.80 13.89
N LYS A 22 -2.13 1.53 14.72
CA LYS A 22 -3.01 2.64 14.29
C LYS A 22 -2.29 3.67 13.40
N ASN A 23 -1.03 3.96 13.67
CA ASN A 23 -0.22 4.87 12.85
C ASN A 23 0.01 4.30 11.45
N THR A 24 0.27 2.99 11.35
CA THR A 24 0.41 2.28 10.07
C THR A 24 -0.90 2.31 9.30
N ALA A 25 -2.03 2.01 9.96
CA ALA A 25 -3.36 2.08 9.34
C ALA A 25 -3.64 3.47 8.75
N GLN A 26 -3.44 4.54 9.54
CA GLN A 26 -3.64 5.92 9.11
C GLN A 26 -2.69 6.32 7.97
N LYS A 27 -1.41 5.91 8.04
CA LYS A 27 -0.46 6.17 6.95
C LYS A 27 -0.92 5.48 5.66
N THR A 28 -1.34 4.21 5.75
CA THR A 28 -1.89 3.46 4.61
C THR A 28 -3.00 4.25 3.94
N GLU A 29 -3.97 4.70 4.72
CA GLU A 29 -5.15 5.40 4.22
C GLU A 29 -4.79 6.74 3.55
N ARG A 30 -3.80 7.47 4.11
CA ARG A 30 -3.33 8.73 3.52
C ARG A 30 -2.60 8.50 2.19
N ASP A 31 -1.72 7.50 2.16
CA ASP A 31 -0.93 7.16 0.97
C ASP A 31 -1.84 6.65 -0.16
N VAL A 32 -2.81 5.78 0.16
CA VAL A 32 -3.79 5.28 -0.81
C VAL A 32 -4.62 6.43 -1.38
N ARG A 33 -5.10 7.35 -0.53
CA ARG A 33 -5.80 8.55 -1.01
C ARG A 33 -4.96 9.43 -1.93
N LEU A 34 -3.64 9.45 -1.75
CA LEU A 34 -2.74 10.16 -2.65
C LEU A 34 -2.65 9.46 -4.02
N LEU A 35 -2.56 8.13 -4.03
CA LEU A 35 -2.60 7.33 -5.25
C LEU A 35 -3.95 7.46 -5.99
N GLU A 36 -5.07 7.41 -5.28
CA GLU A 36 -6.42 7.62 -5.87
C GLU A 36 -6.54 9.00 -6.52
N ARG A 37 -5.97 10.04 -5.90
CA ARG A 37 -5.95 11.38 -6.51
C ARG A 37 -5.12 11.40 -7.79
N PHE A 38 -3.98 10.71 -7.81
CA PHE A 38 -3.18 10.57 -9.03
C PHE A 38 -3.95 9.83 -10.13
N LEU A 39 -4.64 8.73 -9.81
CA LEU A 39 -5.46 8.00 -10.78
C LEU A 39 -6.58 8.88 -11.36
N LYS A 40 -7.19 9.75 -10.56
CA LYS A 40 -8.17 10.73 -11.04
C LYS A 40 -7.59 11.74 -12.03
N THR A 41 -6.31 12.10 -11.94
CA THR A 41 -5.67 12.95 -12.98
C THR A 41 -5.43 12.21 -14.29
N LYS A 42 -5.55 10.88 -14.28
CA LYS A 42 -5.47 9.97 -15.44
C LYS A 42 -6.85 9.55 -15.96
N ASP A 43 -7.93 10.17 -15.49
CA ASP A 43 -9.32 9.82 -15.83
C ASP A 43 -9.71 8.38 -15.44
N VAL A 44 -9.06 7.84 -14.40
CA VAL A 44 -9.38 6.52 -13.84
C VAL A 44 -10.26 6.69 -12.61
N ASP A 45 -11.56 6.39 -12.73
CA ASP A 45 -12.55 6.55 -11.63
C ASP A 45 -12.95 5.23 -10.95
N ARG A 46 -12.45 4.10 -11.44
CA ARG A 46 -12.64 2.79 -10.78
C ARG A 46 -11.77 2.68 -9.53
N LYS A 47 -12.16 1.80 -8.60
CA LYS A 47 -11.38 1.53 -7.38
C LYS A 47 -10.06 0.87 -7.75
N ILE A 48 -9.04 1.09 -6.91
CA ILE A 48 -7.70 0.53 -7.12
C ILE A 48 -7.77 -1.01 -7.19
N GLU A 49 -8.55 -1.64 -6.32
CA GLU A 49 -8.74 -3.10 -6.30
C GLU A 49 -9.45 -3.67 -7.55
N ASP A 50 -10.07 -2.83 -8.38
CA ASP A 50 -10.77 -3.24 -9.61
C ASP A 50 -9.88 -3.07 -10.88
N ILE A 51 -8.68 -2.47 -10.75
CA ILE A 51 -7.75 -2.27 -11.86
C ILE A 51 -6.98 -3.57 -12.10
N PRO A 52 -6.81 -4.06 -13.34
CA PRO A 52 -5.95 -5.20 -13.65
C PRO A 52 -4.50 -4.99 -13.20
N ALA A 53 -3.83 -6.05 -12.72
CA ALA A 53 -2.53 -5.92 -12.07
C ALA A 53 -1.44 -5.30 -12.95
N ALA A 54 -1.41 -5.68 -14.24
CA ALA A 54 -0.45 -5.11 -15.19
C ALA A 54 -0.64 -3.60 -15.36
N GLU A 55 -1.89 -3.16 -15.53
CA GLU A 55 -2.24 -1.76 -15.69
C GLU A 55 -2.00 -0.96 -14.40
N LEU A 56 -2.36 -1.53 -13.25
CA LEU A 56 -2.12 -0.90 -11.95
C LEU A 56 -0.61 -0.76 -11.68
N ASN A 57 0.21 -1.72 -12.10
CA ASN A 57 1.66 -1.62 -11.97
C ASN A 57 2.25 -0.45 -12.80
N GLU A 58 1.72 -0.20 -14.00
CA GLU A 58 2.10 0.97 -14.81
C GLU A 58 1.74 2.28 -14.11
N PHE A 59 0.51 2.40 -13.59
CA PHE A 59 0.10 3.58 -12.84
C PHE A 59 0.93 3.81 -11.58
N ILE A 60 1.23 2.76 -10.81
CA ILE A 60 2.07 2.87 -9.61
C ILE A 60 3.50 3.29 -9.99
N SER A 61 4.05 2.75 -11.08
CA SER A 61 5.38 3.14 -11.56
C SER A 61 5.43 4.62 -11.90
N GLU A 62 4.46 5.12 -12.67
CA GLU A 62 4.37 6.54 -13.01
C GLU A 62 4.13 7.41 -11.77
N PHE A 63 3.27 6.97 -10.85
CA PHE A 63 3.02 7.64 -9.59
C PHE A 63 4.30 7.81 -8.77
N ILE A 64 5.08 6.73 -8.56
CA ILE A 64 6.30 6.78 -7.74
C ILE A 64 7.37 7.71 -8.34
N ILE A 65 7.47 7.78 -9.67
CA ILE A 65 8.41 8.67 -10.36
C ILE A 65 7.95 10.14 -10.28
N SER A 66 6.64 10.38 -10.37
CA SER A 66 6.06 11.74 -10.48
C SER A 66 5.69 12.37 -9.15
N VAL A 67 5.45 11.59 -8.10
CA VAL A 67 4.98 12.09 -6.82
C VAL A 67 6.02 13.00 -6.17
N ARG A 68 5.57 14.13 -5.60
CA ARG A 68 6.39 15.13 -4.92
C ARG A 68 5.80 15.44 -3.55
N THR A 69 6.64 15.90 -2.63
CA THR A 69 6.19 16.37 -1.32
C THR A 69 5.26 17.58 -1.48
N LYS A 70 4.58 17.99 -0.40
CA LYS A 70 3.73 19.19 -0.42
C LYS A 70 4.48 20.46 -0.84
N ASP A 71 5.78 20.50 -0.55
CA ASP A 71 6.65 21.63 -0.89
C ASP A 71 7.24 21.51 -2.30
N GLY A 72 6.87 20.48 -3.06
CA GLY A 72 7.33 20.24 -4.44
C GLY A 72 8.66 19.50 -4.55
N ASN A 73 9.27 19.09 -3.43
CA ASN A 73 10.55 18.37 -3.44
C ASN A 73 10.38 16.88 -3.78
N GLU A 74 11.47 16.24 -4.16
CA GLU A 74 11.52 14.80 -4.32
C GLU A 74 11.38 14.08 -2.98
N TYR A 75 10.77 12.90 -3.00
CA TYR A 75 10.72 12.03 -1.84
C TYR A 75 12.02 11.25 -1.70
N GLU A 76 12.49 11.11 -0.46
CA GLU A 76 13.58 10.18 -0.14
C GLU A 76 13.24 8.74 -0.54
N PRO A 77 14.22 7.92 -0.94
CA PRO A 77 13.98 6.54 -1.37
C PRO A 77 13.21 5.68 -0.36
N THR A 78 13.47 5.89 0.94
CA THR A 78 12.76 5.20 2.02
C THR A 78 11.29 5.59 2.11
N SER A 79 10.97 6.85 1.81
CA SER A 79 9.59 7.36 1.78
C SER A 79 8.82 6.78 0.59
N LEU A 80 9.46 6.69 -0.58
CA LEU A 80 8.88 6.05 -1.77
C LEU A 80 8.60 4.57 -1.52
N ARG A 81 9.57 3.82 -0.96
CA ARG A 81 9.34 2.42 -0.54
C ARG A 81 8.20 2.30 0.46
N SER A 82 8.04 3.28 1.35
CA SER A 82 6.94 3.29 2.31
C SER A 82 5.58 3.55 1.65
N LEU A 83 5.49 4.40 0.62
CA LEU A 83 4.29 4.61 -0.20
C LEU A 83 3.89 3.32 -0.95
N MET A 84 4.88 2.67 -1.56
CA MET A 84 4.73 1.38 -2.22
C MET A 84 4.19 0.31 -1.27
N ALA A 85 4.80 0.17 -0.08
CA ALA A 85 4.35 -0.77 0.94
C ALA A 85 2.93 -0.48 1.45
N SER A 86 2.52 0.79 1.51
CA SER A 86 1.14 1.17 1.83
C SER A 86 0.14 0.72 0.77
N SER A 87 0.50 0.87 -0.52
CA SER A 87 -0.36 0.43 -1.63
C SER A 87 -0.54 -1.09 -1.61
N GLU A 88 0.56 -1.83 -1.48
CA GLU A 88 0.54 -3.30 -1.39
C GLU A 88 -0.27 -3.79 -0.19
N ARG A 89 -0.10 -3.16 0.98
CA ARG A 89 -0.88 -3.50 2.18
C ARG A 89 -2.38 -3.25 1.99
N HIS A 90 -2.75 -2.18 1.29
CA HIS A 90 -4.16 -1.92 0.97
C HIS A 90 -4.74 -2.99 0.05
N LEU A 91 -4.03 -3.34 -1.02
CA LEU A 91 -4.46 -4.35 -1.98
C LEU A 91 -4.64 -5.74 -1.33
N LYS A 92 -3.69 -6.16 -0.48
CA LYS A 92 -3.81 -7.41 0.28
C LYS A 92 -5.04 -7.44 1.18
N LYS A 93 -5.34 -6.32 1.87
CA LYS A 93 -6.56 -6.20 2.68
C LYS A 93 -7.85 -6.31 1.86
N LYS A 94 -7.79 -5.98 0.57
CA LYS A 94 -8.91 -6.09 -0.37
C LYS A 94 -8.99 -7.46 -1.05
N GLY A 95 -8.12 -8.40 -0.70
CA GLY A 95 -8.07 -9.72 -1.31
C GLY A 95 -7.56 -9.68 -2.76
N TYR A 96 -6.82 -8.64 -3.12
CA TYR A 96 -6.28 -8.50 -4.46
C TYR A 96 -5.25 -9.62 -4.72
N SER A 97 -5.42 -10.35 -5.82
CA SER A 97 -4.76 -11.64 -6.03
C SER A 97 -3.29 -11.55 -6.46
N ALA A 98 -2.85 -10.37 -6.93
CA ALA A 98 -1.48 -10.15 -7.37
C ALA A 98 -0.75 -9.24 -6.38
N SER A 99 0.52 -9.54 -6.10
CA SER A 99 1.40 -8.54 -5.52
C SER A 99 1.73 -7.53 -6.61
N ILE A 100 1.67 -6.25 -6.27
CA ILE A 100 2.04 -5.20 -7.20
C ILE A 100 3.38 -4.67 -6.73
N ILE A 101 4.26 -4.41 -7.69
CA ILE A 101 5.70 -4.15 -7.56
C ILE A 101 6.54 -5.42 -7.73
N ASN A 102 7.18 -5.51 -8.90
CA ASN A 102 8.35 -6.33 -9.21
C ASN A 102 9.51 -5.39 -9.54
#